data_AF-A0A9Y1EI98-F1
#
_entry.id   AF-A0A9Y1EI98-F1
#
_cell.length_a   1.000
_cell.length_b   1.000
_cell.length_c   1.000
_cell.angle_alpha   90.00
_cell.angle_beta   90.00
_cell.angle_gamma   90.00
#
_symmetry.space_group_name_H-M   'P 1'
#
loop_
_entity.id
_entity.type
_entity.pdbx_description
1 polymer ?
#
loop_
_entity_poly.entity_id
_entity_poly.type
_entity_poly.pdbx_seq_one_letter_code
_entity_poly.pdbx_strand_id
1 'polypeptide(L)'
;ETNKIYSSSPLKSFPTNGGKGPLSYANNCQYQKNGVVLTQALIYEEITKKLDTEFLLSHLNPFRISDMGCSAGPNTFIVVQNIIEAVKSKLNLNKDMIDFQVFFNDHSENDFNTLFKSLPVERNYFAAGIPGSFHRRLLPSSSLHLVNTSYALHWLSKIPEEIQDKKLLLCP
;
A
#
# COMPACT_ATOMS: atom_id res chain seq x y z
N GLU A 1 22.56 -23.96 -25.84
CA GLU A 1 21.18 -24.48 -25.70
C GLU A 1 20.29 -23.42 -25.10
N THR A 2 19.09 -23.33 -25.62
CA THR A 2 18.14 -22.22 -25.53
C THR A 2 17.69 -21.85 -24.12
N ASN A 3 17.70 -20.53 -23.88
CA ASN A 3 16.91 -19.78 -22.91
C ASN A 3 15.57 -20.45 -22.55
N LYS A 4 15.53 -21.18 -21.43
CA LYS A 4 14.30 -21.35 -20.66
C LYS A 4 14.07 -20.04 -19.91
N ILE A 5 13.51 -19.04 -20.61
CA ILE A 5 12.78 -17.97 -19.93
C ILE A 5 11.71 -18.71 -19.13
N TYR A 6 11.82 -18.68 -17.80
CA TYR A 6 10.79 -19.17 -16.91
C TYR A 6 9.49 -18.47 -17.33
N SER A 7 8.64 -19.18 -18.07
CA SER A 7 7.25 -18.78 -18.25
C SER A 7 6.56 -19.05 -16.91
N SER A 8 6.85 -18.20 -15.91
CA SER A 8 5.93 -18.08 -14.80
C SER A 8 4.63 -17.60 -15.43
N SER A 9 3.56 -18.39 -15.30
CA SER A 9 2.23 -17.90 -15.60
C SER A 9 2.08 -16.49 -14.99
N PRO A 10 1.42 -15.55 -15.69
CA PRO A 10 1.18 -14.23 -15.12
C PRO A 10 0.57 -14.41 -13.74
N LEU A 11 1.15 -13.76 -12.72
CA LEU A 11 0.54 -13.72 -11.40
C LEU A 11 -0.89 -13.26 -11.58
N LYS A 12 -1.84 -14.12 -11.23
CA LYS A 12 -3.25 -13.79 -11.39
C LYS A 12 -3.54 -12.64 -10.44
N SER A 13 -4.02 -11.56 -11.02
CA SER A 13 -4.27 -10.30 -10.35
C SER A 13 -5.73 -10.23 -9.94
N PHE A 14 -5.97 -9.74 -8.73
CA PHE A 14 -7.31 -9.64 -8.15
C PHE A 14 -7.49 -8.26 -7.50
N PRO A 15 -7.41 -7.15 -8.27
CA PRO A 15 -7.63 -5.84 -7.71
C PRO A 15 -9.10 -5.69 -7.33
N THR A 16 -9.38 -4.72 -6.48
CA THR A 16 -10.74 -4.33 -6.13
C THR A 16 -11.48 -3.70 -7.31
N ASN A 17 -12.82 -3.68 -7.27
CA ASN A 17 -13.63 -2.98 -8.27
C ASN A 17 -13.31 -1.48 -8.33
N GLY A 18 -12.76 -1.00 -9.45
CA GLY A 18 -12.47 0.41 -9.69
C GLY A 18 -13.69 1.29 -9.95
N GLY A 19 -13.43 2.57 -10.25
CA GLY A 19 -14.44 3.58 -10.57
C GLY A 19 -15.09 4.25 -9.35
N LYS A 20 -16.13 5.05 -9.63
CA LYS A 20 -16.92 5.81 -8.63
C LYS A 20 -18.39 5.41 -8.57
N GLY A 21 -18.76 4.33 -9.26
CA GLY A 21 -20.15 3.86 -9.33
C GLY A 21 -20.62 3.16 -8.05
N PRO A 22 -21.92 2.83 -7.91
CA PRO A 22 -22.47 2.21 -6.71
C PRO A 22 -21.83 0.88 -6.30
N LEU A 23 -21.25 0.13 -7.26
CA LEU A 23 -20.57 -1.16 -7.02
C LEU A 23 -19.04 -1.03 -6.94
N SER A 24 -18.51 0.19 -7.01
CA SER A 24 -17.08 0.44 -6.84
C SER A 24 -16.63 0.17 -5.41
N TYR A 25 -15.37 -0.18 -5.24
CA TYR A 25 -14.76 -0.32 -3.93
C TYR A 25 -14.87 0.96 -3.10
N ALA A 26 -14.65 2.12 -3.72
CA ALA A 26 -14.73 3.41 -3.04
C ALA A 26 -16.07 3.66 -2.31
N ASN A 27 -17.18 3.06 -2.81
CA ASN A 27 -18.51 3.15 -2.21
C ASN A 27 -18.88 1.96 -1.31
N ASN A 28 -18.04 0.92 -1.24
CA ASN A 28 -18.33 -0.33 -0.52
C ASN A 28 -17.19 -0.76 0.44
N CYS A 29 -16.26 0.13 0.76
CA CYS A 29 -15.07 -0.17 1.58
C CYS A 29 -15.22 0.23 3.07
N GLN A 30 -16.44 0.38 3.57
CA GLN A 30 -16.69 0.92 4.91
C GLN A 30 -16.11 0.04 6.03
N TYR A 31 -16.12 -1.28 5.86
CA TYR A 31 -15.53 -2.19 6.84
C TYR A 31 -14.02 -1.99 6.96
N GLN A 32 -13.31 -1.93 5.83
CA GLN A 32 -11.87 -1.68 5.77
C GLN A 32 -11.55 -0.27 6.29
N LYS A 33 -12.41 0.72 5.99
CA LYS A 33 -12.28 2.09 6.51
C LYS A 33 -12.33 2.12 8.03
N ASN A 34 -13.30 1.41 8.63
CA ASN A 34 -13.40 1.31 10.09
C ASN A 34 -12.14 0.65 10.68
N GLY A 35 -11.63 -0.40 10.05
CA GLY A 35 -10.37 -1.03 10.45
C GLY A 35 -9.20 -0.04 10.46
N VAL A 36 -9.01 0.71 9.38
CA VAL A 36 -7.97 1.76 9.28
C VAL A 36 -8.11 2.79 10.40
N VAL A 37 -9.33 3.27 10.66
CA VAL A 37 -9.60 4.26 11.72
C VAL A 37 -9.28 3.68 13.10
N LEU A 38 -9.67 2.44 13.39
CA LEU A 38 -9.37 1.78 14.67
C LEU A 38 -7.87 1.57 14.89
N THR A 39 -7.10 1.37 13.82
CA THR A 39 -5.64 1.21 13.91
C THR A 39 -4.87 2.52 13.99
N GLN A 40 -5.53 3.69 13.91
CA GLN A 40 -4.85 4.99 13.94
C GLN A 40 -3.99 5.16 15.19
N ALA A 41 -4.51 4.83 16.37
CA ALA A 41 -3.76 4.95 17.62
C ALA A 41 -2.49 4.09 17.62
N LEU A 42 -2.54 2.89 17.03
CA LEU A 42 -1.40 1.99 16.91
C LEU A 42 -0.33 2.58 15.98
N ILE A 43 -0.72 3.20 14.85
CA ILE A 43 0.20 3.89 13.95
C ILE A 43 0.96 4.99 14.70
N TYR A 44 0.24 5.83 15.45
CA TYR A 44 0.83 6.90 16.24
C TYR A 44 1.78 6.37 17.31
N GLU A 45 1.34 5.35 18.04
CA GLU A 45 2.13 4.73 19.10
C GLU A 45 3.43 4.14 18.56
N GLU A 46 3.36 3.36 17.48
CA GLU A 46 4.53 2.71 16.89
C GLU A 46 5.52 3.72 16.32
N ILE A 47 5.05 4.73 15.59
CA ILE A 47 5.90 5.81 15.09
C ILE A 47 6.54 6.57 16.25
N THR A 48 5.75 6.89 17.29
CA THR A 48 6.27 7.64 18.44
C THR A 48 7.34 6.85 19.19
N LYS A 49 7.19 5.54 19.31
CA LYS A 49 8.12 4.67 20.04
C LYS A 49 9.36 4.30 19.25
N LYS A 50 9.23 4.02 17.94
CA LYS A 50 10.26 3.34 17.15
C LYS A 50 10.93 4.19 16.09
N LEU A 51 10.36 5.35 15.73
CA LEU A 51 10.97 6.21 14.72
C LEU A 51 12.17 6.94 15.30
N ASP A 52 13.37 6.64 14.78
CA ASP A 52 14.62 7.31 15.11
C ASP A 52 14.68 8.68 14.43
N THR A 53 14.44 9.72 15.22
CA THR A 53 14.36 11.09 14.72
C THR A 53 15.72 11.68 14.34
N GLU A 54 16.79 11.28 15.02
CA GLU A 54 18.14 11.80 14.79
C GLU A 54 18.67 11.32 13.44
N PHE A 55 18.47 10.03 13.14
CA PHE A 55 18.83 9.45 11.85
C PHE A 55 18.06 10.12 10.69
N LEU A 56 16.75 10.36 10.85
CA LEU A 56 15.93 10.98 9.80
C LEU A 56 16.38 12.41 9.49
N LEU A 57 16.55 13.25 10.53
CA LEU A 57 16.90 14.66 10.35
C LEU A 57 18.30 14.85 9.74
N SER A 58 19.20 13.90 9.95
CA SER A 58 20.58 13.98 9.46
C SER A 58 20.79 13.41 8.05
N HIS A 59 19.88 12.56 7.54
CA HIS A 59 20.15 11.80 6.32
C HIS A 59 19.02 11.83 5.27
N LEU A 60 17.82 12.31 5.58
CA LEU A 60 16.64 11.93 4.80
C LEU A 60 15.72 13.10 4.45
N ASN A 61 15.79 13.51 3.18
CA ASN A 61 14.74 14.23 2.47
C ASN A 61 14.68 13.71 1.02
N PRO A 62 13.53 13.22 0.51
CA PRO A 62 12.22 13.14 1.17
C PRO A 62 12.03 11.92 2.09
N PHE A 63 11.15 12.04 3.09
CA PHE A 63 10.61 10.91 3.87
C PHE A 63 9.63 10.09 3.02
N ARG A 64 10.13 8.96 2.51
CA ARG A 64 9.41 7.99 1.65
C ARG A 64 8.54 6.99 2.42
N ILE A 65 7.26 6.96 2.09
CA ILE A 65 6.22 6.06 2.59
C ILE A 65 5.71 5.20 1.42
N SER A 66 5.39 3.93 1.65
CA SER A 66 4.63 3.12 0.70
C SER A 66 3.38 2.55 1.35
N ASP A 67 2.24 2.62 0.65
CA ASP A 67 1.05 1.83 0.99
C ASP A 67 0.92 0.67 -0.02
N MET A 68 1.06 -0.57 0.48
CA MET A 68 1.05 -1.79 -0.32
C MET A 68 -0.32 -2.46 -0.29
N GLY A 69 -0.98 -2.48 -1.45
CA GLY A 69 -2.40 -2.83 -1.60
C GLY A 69 -3.31 -1.62 -1.38
N CYS A 70 -3.02 -0.51 -2.06
CA CYS A 70 -3.70 0.77 -1.86
C CYS A 70 -5.13 0.82 -2.43
N SER A 71 -5.50 -0.13 -3.29
CA SER A 71 -6.76 -0.15 -4.03
C SER A 71 -6.94 1.16 -4.84
N ALA A 72 -8.19 1.55 -5.12
CA ALA A 72 -8.55 2.79 -5.81
C ALA A 72 -8.91 3.94 -4.85
N GLY A 73 -8.66 3.77 -3.55
CA GLY A 73 -9.09 4.69 -2.49
C GLY A 73 -10.55 4.50 -2.03
N PRO A 74 -11.03 5.29 -1.05
CA PRO A 74 -10.34 6.41 -0.39
C PRO A 74 -9.48 6.00 0.82
N ASN A 75 -9.56 4.74 1.28
CA ASN A 75 -8.96 4.31 2.56
C ASN A 75 -7.45 4.57 2.65
N THR A 76 -6.72 4.37 1.56
CA THR A 76 -5.28 4.64 1.48
C THR A 76 -4.91 6.09 1.84
N PHE A 77 -5.76 7.07 1.50
CA PHE A 77 -5.50 8.47 1.84
C PHE A 77 -5.60 8.74 3.35
N ILE A 78 -6.52 8.04 4.04
CA ILE A 78 -6.66 8.12 5.50
C ILE A 78 -5.42 7.53 6.17
N VAL A 79 -4.97 6.36 5.72
CA VAL A 79 -3.74 5.73 6.19
C VAL A 79 -2.54 6.67 6.05
N VAL A 80 -2.31 7.18 4.84
CA VAL A 80 -1.17 8.05 4.54
C VAL A 80 -1.21 9.33 5.38
N GLN A 81 -2.39 9.93 5.53
CA GLN A 81 -2.55 11.11 6.36
C GLN A 81 -2.20 10.83 7.83
N ASN A 82 -2.72 9.73 8.39
CA ASN A 82 -2.41 9.33 9.77
C ASN A 82 -0.91 9.12 9.99
N ILE A 83 -0.22 8.50 9.04
CA ILE A 83 1.23 8.28 9.11
C ILE A 83 1.96 9.63 9.08
N ILE A 84 1.64 10.51 8.14
CA ILE A 84 2.29 11.82 8.01
C ILE A 84 2.09 12.65 9.27
N GLU A 85 0.88 12.68 9.83
CA GLU A 85 0.58 13.41 11.05
C GLU A 85 1.32 12.84 12.26
N ALA A 86 1.40 11.52 12.39
CA ALA A 86 2.18 10.86 13.44
C ALA A 86 3.68 11.18 13.34
N VAL A 87 4.25 11.14 12.12
CA VAL A 87 5.66 11.51 11.89
C VAL A 87 5.90 12.98 12.22
N LYS A 88 5.04 13.89 11.73
CA LYS A 88 5.14 15.33 12.04
C LYS A 88 5.06 15.59 13.54
N SER A 89 4.13 14.91 14.23
CA SER A 89 3.97 15.02 15.68
C SER A 89 5.20 14.53 16.44
N LYS A 90 5.78 13.39 16.05
CA LYS A 90 6.99 12.84 16.69
C LYS A 90 8.19 13.77 16.54
N LEU A 91 8.32 14.43 15.40
CA LEU A 91 9.48 15.29 15.12
C LEU A 91 9.37 16.69 15.74
N ASN A 92 8.23 17.07 16.32
CA ASN A 92 7.96 18.43 16.80
C ASN A 92 8.24 19.52 15.74
N LEU A 93 8.13 19.18 14.46
CA LEU A 93 8.50 20.09 13.37
C LEU A 93 7.35 21.03 13.01
N ASN A 94 7.71 22.26 12.62
CA ASN A 94 6.81 23.09 11.82
C ASN A 94 6.50 22.39 10.50
N LYS A 95 5.30 22.64 9.94
CA LYS A 95 4.70 21.88 8.82
C LYS A 95 5.58 21.74 7.56
N ASP A 96 6.64 22.54 7.41
CA ASP A 96 7.38 22.79 6.16
C ASP A 96 8.84 22.28 6.16
N MET A 97 9.28 21.51 7.16
CA MET A 97 10.69 21.07 7.24
C MET A 97 11.03 19.75 6.52
N ILE A 98 10.04 18.93 6.17
CA ILE A 98 10.26 17.61 5.56
C ILE A 98 9.32 17.41 4.38
N ASP A 99 9.90 17.03 3.25
CA ASP A 99 9.15 16.55 2.09
C ASP A 99 8.72 15.10 2.31
N PHE A 100 7.44 14.82 2.10
CA PHE A 100 6.92 13.46 2.08
C PHE A 100 6.77 12.97 0.65
N GLN A 101 7.23 11.75 0.36
CA GLN A 101 6.98 11.07 -0.91
C GLN A 101 6.23 9.77 -0.64
N VAL A 102 5.05 9.63 -1.22
CA VAL A 102 4.15 8.50 -0.99
C VAL A 102 4.03 7.67 -2.26
N PHE A 103 4.30 6.39 -2.11
CA PHE A 103 4.14 5.39 -3.16
C PHE A 103 2.87 4.57 -2.89
N PHE A 104 1.92 4.68 -3.82
CA PHE A 104 0.70 3.88 -3.82
C PHE A 104 0.93 2.64 -4.66
N ASN A 105 1.05 1.48 -4.02
CA ASN A 105 1.25 0.22 -4.71
C ASN A 105 -0.03 -0.60 -4.75
N ASP A 106 -0.32 -1.15 -5.92
CA ASP A 106 -1.30 -2.22 -6.11
C ASP A 106 -0.93 -3.00 -7.39
N HIS A 107 -1.71 -4.02 -7.72
CA HIS A 107 -1.58 -4.74 -8.98
C HIS A 107 -1.66 -3.81 -10.20
N SER A 108 -1.05 -4.22 -11.32
CA SER A 108 -1.05 -3.45 -12.57
C SER A 108 -2.44 -3.16 -13.13
N GLU A 109 -3.40 -4.04 -12.85
CA GLU A 109 -4.79 -3.95 -13.28
C GLU A 109 -5.66 -3.11 -12.34
N ASN A 110 -5.10 -2.62 -11.23
CA ASN A 110 -5.81 -1.71 -10.34
C ASN A 110 -6.15 -0.39 -11.05
N ASP A 111 -7.25 0.22 -10.63
CA ASP A 111 -7.72 1.49 -11.19
C ASP A 111 -6.99 2.70 -10.59
N PHE A 112 -5.71 2.85 -10.97
CA PHE A 112 -4.89 4.01 -10.62
C PHE A 112 -5.47 5.33 -11.16
N ASN A 113 -6.27 5.30 -12.23
CA ASN A 113 -6.92 6.51 -12.74
C ASN A 113 -7.92 7.06 -11.73
N THR A 114 -8.76 6.19 -11.14
CA THR A 114 -9.68 6.60 -10.08
C THR A 114 -8.93 7.06 -8.83
N LEU A 115 -7.85 6.36 -8.45
CA LEU A 115 -6.99 6.76 -7.34
C LEU A 115 -6.44 8.19 -7.55
N PHE A 116 -5.76 8.45 -8.66
CA PHE A 116 -5.14 9.74 -8.93
C PHE A 116 -6.14 10.88 -9.11
N LYS A 117 -7.30 10.62 -9.72
CA LYS A 117 -8.41 11.58 -9.81
C LYS A 117 -9.06 11.89 -8.45
N SER A 118 -8.76 11.09 -7.42
CA SER A 118 -9.35 11.22 -6.08
C SER A 118 -8.31 11.63 -5.03
N LEU A 119 -7.06 11.92 -5.43
CA LEU A 119 -6.04 12.43 -4.53
C LEU A 119 -6.53 13.74 -3.88
N PRO A 120 -6.30 13.93 -2.56
CA PRO A 120 -6.61 15.18 -1.89
C PRO A 120 -5.84 16.35 -2.53
N VAL A 121 -6.53 17.48 -2.75
CA VAL A 121 -5.94 18.67 -3.38
C VAL A 121 -4.90 19.31 -2.46
N GLU A 122 -5.23 19.48 -1.17
CA GLU A 122 -4.38 20.10 -0.14
C GLU A 122 -3.40 19.10 0.52
N ARG A 123 -2.95 18.09 -0.24
CA ARG A 123 -2.02 17.09 0.29
C ARG A 123 -0.62 17.68 0.48
N ASN A 124 0.01 17.35 1.61
CA ASN A 124 1.39 17.77 1.94
C ASN A 124 2.41 16.68 1.58
N TYR A 125 2.23 16.01 0.43
CA TYR A 125 3.12 14.95 -0.04
C TYR A 125 3.11 14.81 -1.58
N PHE A 126 4.25 14.39 -2.11
CA PHE A 126 4.37 13.95 -3.50
C PHE A 126 3.80 12.54 -3.65
N ALA A 127 2.98 12.29 -4.66
CA ALA A 127 2.32 11.01 -4.88
C ALA A 127 2.87 10.33 -6.14
N ALA A 128 3.15 9.02 -6.05
CA ALA A 128 3.49 8.18 -7.19
C ALA A 128 2.76 6.83 -7.09
N GLY A 129 2.35 6.27 -8.22
CA GLY A 129 1.82 4.90 -8.27
C GLY A 129 2.91 3.90 -8.64
N ILE A 130 2.86 2.71 -8.04
CA ILE A 130 3.75 1.60 -8.36
C ILE A 130 2.90 0.39 -8.75
N PRO A 131 2.68 0.12 -10.05
CA PRO A 131 1.96 -1.05 -10.49
C PRO A 131 2.82 -2.31 -10.32
N GLY A 132 2.29 -3.32 -9.63
CA GLY A 132 2.91 -4.63 -9.47
C GLY A 132 2.57 -5.33 -8.15
N SER A 133 2.76 -6.64 -8.11
CA SER A 133 2.54 -7.41 -6.88
C SER A 133 3.62 -7.12 -5.84
N PHE A 134 3.22 -6.79 -4.61
CA PHE A 134 4.13 -6.64 -3.47
C PHE A 134 4.79 -7.96 -3.01
N HIS A 135 4.39 -9.10 -3.56
CA HIS A 135 5.08 -10.38 -3.39
C HIS A 135 6.42 -10.44 -4.16
N ARG A 136 6.77 -9.38 -4.89
CA ARG A 136 8.02 -9.21 -5.63
C ARG A 136 8.68 -7.88 -5.28
N ARG A 137 9.93 -7.71 -5.70
CA ARG A 137 10.65 -6.44 -5.56
C ARG A 137 9.99 -5.37 -6.44
N LEU A 138 9.57 -4.27 -5.82
CA LEU A 138 8.93 -3.12 -6.48
C LEU A 138 9.81 -1.87 -6.49
N LEU A 139 10.71 -1.76 -5.51
CA LEU A 139 11.55 -0.59 -5.30
C LEU A 139 13.01 -1.02 -5.03
N PRO A 140 13.98 -0.11 -5.24
CA PRO A 140 15.38 -0.35 -4.90
C PRO A 140 15.58 -0.68 -3.41
N SER A 141 16.71 -1.29 -3.07
CA SER A 141 17.08 -1.49 -1.67
C SER A 141 17.24 -0.14 -0.96
N SER A 142 16.84 -0.07 0.32
CA SER A 142 16.99 1.12 1.17
C SER A 142 16.29 2.38 0.66
N SER A 143 15.18 2.25 -0.08
CA SER A 143 14.45 3.39 -0.64
C SER A 143 13.21 3.82 0.16
N LEU A 144 12.80 3.07 1.18
CA LEU A 144 11.59 3.34 1.97
C LEU A 144 11.95 3.49 3.44
N HIS A 145 11.28 4.42 4.13
CA HIS A 145 11.40 4.57 5.58
C HIS A 145 10.23 3.91 6.31
N LEU A 146 9.06 3.91 5.70
CA LEU A 146 7.85 3.31 6.29
C LEU A 146 7.02 2.63 5.21
N VAL A 147 6.54 1.43 5.54
CA VAL A 147 5.63 0.66 4.70
C VAL A 147 4.37 0.36 5.49
N ASN A 148 3.22 0.72 4.93
CA ASN A 148 1.92 0.29 5.42
C ASN A 148 1.35 -0.79 4.49
N THR A 149 0.58 -1.69 5.07
CA THR A 149 -0.34 -2.54 4.33
C THR A 149 -1.56 -2.79 5.19
N SER A 150 -2.76 -2.65 4.61
CA SER A 150 -4.01 -2.83 5.33
C SER A 150 -4.96 -3.61 4.45
N TYR A 151 -5.48 -4.74 4.97
CA TYR A 151 -6.40 -5.62 4.23
C TYR A 151 -5.87 -6.11 2.86
N ALA A 152 -4.55 -6.24 2.70
CA ALA A 152 -3.94 -6.75 1.48
C ALA A 152 -3.14 -8.06 1.67
N LEU A 153 -2.45 -8.23 2.81
CA LEU A 153 -1.56 -9.38 3.04
C LEU A 153 -2.23 -10.77 3.03
N HIS A 154 -3.54 -10.83 3.27
CA HIS A 154 -4.28 -12.11 3.21
C HIS A 154 -4.48 -12.62 1.77
N TRP A 155 -4.24 -11.78 0.76
CA TRP A 155 -4.30 -12.20 -0.64
C TRP A 155 -3.03 -12.95 -1.03
N LEU A 156 -3.18 -14.26 -1.21
CA LEU A 156 -2.12 -15.15 -1.67
C LEU A 156 -1.70 -14.82 -3.10
N SER A 157 -0.41 -15.04 -3.40
CA SER A 157 0.13 -14.86 -4.76
C SER A 157 -0.41 -15.89 -5.76
N LYS A 158 -0.75 -17.09 -5.29
CA LYS A 158 -1.38 -18.16 -6.05
C LYS A 158 -2.21 -19.05 -5.13
N ILE A 159 -3.11 -19.82 -5.73
CA ILE A 159 -3.82 -20.90 -5.05
C ILE A 159 -2.76 -21.95 -4.61
N PRO A 160 -2.82 -22.52 -3.39
CA PRO A 160 -1.96 -23.64 -2.99
C PRO A 160 -2.03 -24.79 -4.00
N GLU A 161 -0.90 -25.38 -4.36
CA GLU A 161 -0.83 -26.39 -5.45
C GLU A 161 -1.62 -27.65 -5.09
N GLU A 162 -1.67 -27.99 -3.81
CA GLU A 162 -2.33 -29.17 -3.24
C GLU A 162 -3.84 -29.19 -3.50
N ILE A 163 -4.46 -28.02 -3.69
CA ILE A 163 -5.90 -27.90 -3.96
C ILE A 163 -6.21 -27.53 -5.42
N GLN A 164 -5.19 -27.34 -6.25
CA GLN A 164 -5.37 -27.16 -7.70
C GLN A 164 -5.66 -28.48 -8.41
N ASP A 165 -5.21 -29.60 -7.83
CA ASP A 165 -5.45 -30.92 -8.36
C ASP A 165 -6.89 -31.39 -8.07
N LYS A 166 -7.78 -31.17 -9.04
CA LYS A 166 -9.18 -31.66 -9.01
C LYS A 166 -9.31 -33.19 -8.85
N LYS A 167 -8.21 -33.95 -8.95
CA LYS A 167 -8.19 -35.39 -8.71
C LYS A 167 -8.35 -35.78 -7.24
N LEU A 168 -8.14 -34.87 -6.30
CA LEU A 168 -8.37 -35.09 -4.86
C LEU A 168 -9.85 -34.99 -4.45
N LEU A 169 -10.74 -34.58 -5.35
CA LEU A 169 -12.20 -34.54 -5.11
C LEU A 169 -12.91 -35.85 -5.45
N LEU A 170 -12.17 -36.87 -5.90
CA LEU A 170 -12.68 -38.24 -6.00
C LEU A 170 -12.30 -38.96 -4.70
N CYS A 171 -13.13 -38.78 -3.66
CA CYS A 171 -13.15 -39.76 -2.57
C CYS A 171 -13.60 -41.12 -3.12
N PRO A 172 -13.04 -42.24 -2.63
CA PRO A 172 -13.54 -43.59 -2.96
C PRO A 172 -14.98 -43.82 -2.48
#